data_AF-A0A925YIU5-F1
#
_entry.id   AF-A0A925YIU5-F1
#
_cell.length_a   1.000
_cell.length_b   1.000
_cell.length_c   1.000
_cell.angle_alpha   90.00
_cell.angle_beta   90.00
_cell.angle_gamma   90.00
#
_symmetry.space_group_name_H-M   'P 1'
#
loop_
_entity.id
_entity.type
_entity.pdbx_description
1 polymer ?
#
loop_
_entity_poly.entity_id
_entity_poly.type
_entity_poly.pdbx_seq_one_letter_code
_entity_poly.pdbx_strand_id
1 'polypeptide(L)'
;MKNRLLTTFIVIAALGGLLAPRITLAQDTPSVDATLPSDAELGESATAVKSLRSVSPKTLVFVFDVSGSMRGELLRRAREATITVLREGTQSGDRVVLYTFGAGYDQVFDKTLKSEAEKRELIALVPTKPGDGAGTNIRKPHHDALKLLEANLPNPGAVILLTDSFNDEPKRDDAAYPTYLQYYVPGGRLAKHPDTPENRDYERLLRLMTDSQKVQIFGIGVQIDKSGRPVERLPQVEQTPAPATVGGDQTSTSVATVGGDKKSGFPLEWLIGGGLLALALIAGLVMFMRGSKPVPLRIKGGPGGLKDFEIVAGQNVYIGGANAHAFDAYALPGTANPVATLRGASGGRFTLAPMTQEGGASAVKVILNGLPLEKESPLTFGDEVRISVPEASGAMKEYRLIFDDPTKSF
;
A
#
# COMPACT_ATOMS: atom_id res chain seq x y z
N MET A 1 22.52 3.14 75.14
CA MET A 1 23.20 1.94 74.62
C MET A 1 22.67 1.65 73.22
N LYS A 2 23.60 1.64 72.24
CA LYS A 2 23.61 0.95 70.92
C LYS A 2 22.44 1.18 69.94
N ASN A 3 22.64 1.46 68.65
CA ASN A 3 23.75 1.98 67.86
C ASN A 3 23.18 2.31 66.46
N ARG A 4 23.71 3.37 65.84
CA ARG A 4 23.52 3.74 64.43
C ARG A 4 24.07 2.67 63.48
N LEU A 5 23.59 2.64 62.24
CA LEU A 5 24.46 2.36 61.08
C LEU A 5 23.96 3.09 59.83
N LEU A 6 24.60 4.24 59.65
CA LEU A 6 24.77 5.00 58.42
C LEU A 6 25.95 4.32 57.69
N THR A 7 25.79 3.91 56.44
CA THR A 7 26.92 3.38 55.66
C THR A 7 27.24 4.34 54.52
N THR A 8 28.14 5.27 54.83
CA THR A 8 29.03 5.97 53.90
C THR A 8 30.10 4.97 53.43
N PHE A 9 30.39 4.92 52.13
CA PHE A 9 31.65 4.35 51.64
C PHE A 9 32.52 5.45 51.04
N ILE A 10 33.76 5.49 51.54
CA ILE A 10 34.86 6.34 51.11
C ILE A 10 35.66 5.60 50.03
N VAL A 11 36.14 6.40 49.08
CA VAL A 11 37.09 6.10 48.01
C VAL A 11 38.41 5.55 48.56
N ILE A 12 38.93 4.48 47.96
CA ILE A 12 40.37 4.15 47.98
C ILE A 12 40.88 4.26 46.55
N ALA A 13 41.77 5.23 46.35
CA ALA A 13 42.64 5.32 45.20
C ALA A 13 43.74 4.25 45.30
N ALA A 14 43.94 3.49 44.23
CA ALA A 14 45.16 2.74 43.99
C ALA A 14 45.81 3.26 42.72
N LEU A 15 46.96 3.92 42.89
CA LEU A 15 47.94 4.18 41.85
C LEU A 15 48.45 2.84 41.33
N GLY A 16 48.25 2.58 40.04
CA GLY A 16 48.80 1.43 39.33
C GLY A 16 49.07 1.81 37.89
N GLY A 17 50.24 2.39 37.64
CA GLY A 17 50.72 2.71 36.30
C GLY A 17 51.01 1.45 35.51
N LEU A 18 50.26 1.24 34.43
CA LEU A 18 50.68 0.47 33.27
C LEU A 18 50.27 1.26 32.03
N LEU A 19 51.30 1.68 31.28
CA LEU A 19 51.18 2.37 30.01
C LEU A 19 50.42 1.48 29.01
N ALA A 20 49.13 1.77 28.80
CA ALA A 20 48.41 1.26 27.64
C ALA A 20 48.91 1.99 26.39
N PRO A 21 49.08 1.31 25.24
CA PRO A 21 49.50 1.96 24.01
C PRO A 21 48.46 3.01 23.62
N ARG A 22 48.94 4.23 23.38
CA ARG A 22 48.16 5.28 22.69
C ARG A 22 47.84 4.75 21.29
N ILE A 23 46.69 4.10 21.16
CA ILE A 23 46.02 3.97 19.88
C ILE A 23 45.47 5.37 19.61
N THR A 24 46.17 6.11 18.78
CA THR A 24 45.64 7.29 18.11
C THR A 24 44.53 6.79 17.19
N LEU A 25 43.32 6.63 17.73
CA LEU A 25 42.12 6.48 16.92
C LEU A 25 41.97 7.81 16.20
N ALA A 26 42.25 7.78 14.89
CA ALA A 26 41.86 8.83 13.99
C ALA A 26 40.41 9.20 14.32
N GLN A 27 40.19 10.47 14.68
CA GLN A 27 38.88 11.06 14.61
C GLN A 27 38.52 11.09 13.12
N ASP A 28 38.06 9.95 12.61
CA ASP A 28 37.23 9.92 11.43
C ASP A 28 35.98 10.71 11.81
N THR A 29 36.05 12.01 11.57
CA THR A 29 34.87 12.85 11.43
C THR A 29 34.22 12.29 10.18
N PRO A 30 33.06 11.62 10.24
CA PRO A 30 32.37 11.25 9.02
C PRO A 30 31.94 12.57 8.39
N SER A 31 32.77 13.08 7.48
CA SER A 31 32.31 13.97 6.42
C SER A 31 31.40 13.10 5.59
N VAL A 32 30.14 13.03 6.00
CA VAL A 32 29.07 12.59 5.13
C VAL A 32 28.91 13.73 4.12
N ASP A 33 29.87 13.84 3.20
CA ASP A 33 29.63 14.40 1.87
C ASP A 33 28.74 13.40 1.14
N ALA A 34 27.53 13.18 1.68
CA ALA A 34 26.43 12.68 0.88
C ALA A 34 26.18 13.81 -0.11
N THR A 35 26.79 13.69 -1.28
CA THR A 35 26.52 14.58 -2.41
C THR A 35 25.01 14.61 -2.55
N LEU A 36 24.41 15.76 -2.20
CA LEU A 36 22.97 15.92 -2.34
C LEU A 36 22.64 15.58 -3.80
N PRO A 37 21.58 14.80 -4.05
CA PRO A 37 21.17 14.48 -5.41
C PRO A 37 21.06 15.77 -6.21
N SER A 38 21.57 15.73 -7.44
CA SER A 38 21.65 16.89 -8.32
C SER A 38 20.26 17.48 -8.58
N ASP A 39 20.19 18.75 -8.96
CA ASP A 39 18.92 19.40 -9.31
C ASP A 39 18.17 18.64 -10.42
N ALA A 40 18.91 17.98 -11.31
CA ALA A 40 18.36 17.12 -12.35
C ALA A 40 17.68 15.85 -11.78
N GLU A 41 18.22 15.28 -10.69
CA GLU A 41 17.64 14.12 -10.01
C GLU A 41 16.47 14.50 -9.10
N LEU A 42 16.52 15.69 -8.50
CA LEU A 42 15.48 16.19 -7.59
C LEU A 42 14.30 16.88 -8.30
N GLY A 43 14.48 17.31 -9.55
CA GLY A 43 13.46 18.01 -10.33
C GLY A 43 12.89 19.22 -9.58
N GLU A 44 11.56 19.34 -9.55
CA GLU A 44 10.86 20.43 -8.87
C GLU A 44 11.09 20.45 -7.34
N SER A 45 11.51 19.33 -6.74
CA SER A 45 11.78 19.25 -5.31
C SER A 45 13.13 19.85 -4.89
N ALA A 46 14.01 20.16 -5.85
CA ALA A 46 15.37 20.64 -5.59
C ALA A 46 15.39 21.90 -4.73
N THR A 47 14.54 22.88 -5.04
CA THR A 47 14.45 24.15 -4.28
C THR A 47 14.00 23.92 -2.84
N ALA A 48 13.00 23.06 -2.63
CA ALA A 48 12.51 22.73 -1.30
C ALA A 48 13.59 22.02 -0.48
N VAL A 49 14.25 21.00 -1.05
CA VAL A 49 15.33 20.25 -0.40
C VAL A 49 16.51 21.15 -0.04
N LYS A 50 16.93 22.06 -0.93
CA LYS A 50 17.99 23.04 -0.66
C LYS A 50 17.65 24.04 0.44
N SER A 51 16.37 24.29 0.67
CA SER A 51 15.92 25.19 1.75
C SER A 51 15.86 24.52 3.12
N LEU A 52 15.97 23.18 3.17
CA LEU A 52 15.96 22.43 4.43
C LEU A 52 17.25 22.71 5.20
N ARG A 53 17.10 22.95 6.50
CA ARG A 53 18.22 23.08 7.45
C ARG A 53 18.31 21.83 8.29
N SER A 54 19.53 21.37 8.57
CA SER A 54 19.73 20.32 9.57
C SER A 54 19.28 20.84 10.94
N VAL A 55 18.52 20.02 11.65
CA VAL A 55 17.98 20.33 12.98
C VAL A 55 18.46 19.28 13.97
N SER A 56 19.04 19.76 15.06
CA SER A 56 19.43 18.96 16.22
C SER A 56 19.67 19.85 17.44
N PRO A 57 19.36 19.40 18.67
CA PRO A 57 18.73 18.12 18.99
C PRO A 57 17.28 18.05 18.52
N LYS A 58 16.82 16.87 18.13
CA LYS A 58 15.42 16.60 17.78
C LYS A 58 14.92 15.27 18.36
N THR A 59 13.60 15.11 18.46
CA THR A 59 12.97 13.84 18.81
C THR A 59 12.41 13.16 17.57
N LEU A 60 12.84 11.94 17.26
CA LEU A 60 12.31 11.12 16.18
C LEU A 60 11.60 9.91 16.74
N VAL A 61 10.35 9.71 16.36
CA VAL A 61 9.55 8.55 16.75
C VAL A 61 9.21 7.74 15.52
N PHE A 62 9.80 6.55 15.39
CA PHE A 62 9.48 5.61 14.34
C PHE A 62 8.35 4.70 14.80
N VAL A 63 7.31 4.57 13.99
CA VAL A 63 6.20 3.63 14.18
C VAL A 63 6.25 2.65 13.02
N PHE A 64 6.76 1.46 13.28
CA PHE A 64 7.13 0.47 12.26
C PHE A 64 6.15 -0.70 12.25
N ASP A 65 5.48 -0.91 11.14
CA ASP A 65 4.53 -2.01 10.97
C ASP A 65 5.26 -3.35 10.79
N VAL A 66 4.87 -4.33 11.61
CA VAL A 66 5.33 -5.72 11.55
C VAL A 66 4.17 -6.68 11.33
N SER A 67 3.00 -6.20 10.90
CA SER A 67 1.84 -7.03 10.58
C SER A 67 2.13 -8.08 9.51
N GLY A 68 1.24 -9.07 9.40
CA GLY A 68 1.41 -10.19 8.48
C GLY A 68 1.48 -9.77 7.00
N SER A 69 0.81 -8.68 6.61
CA SER A 69 0.81 -8.14 5.24
C SER A 69 2.17 -7.58 4.83
N MET A 70 2.96 -7.09 5.79
CA MET A 70 4.32 -6.60 5.54
C MET A 70 5.31 -7.71 5.12
N ARG A 71 4.96 -8.99 5.22
CA ARG A 71 5.92 -10.11 4.99
C ARG A 71 6.64 -10.01 3.64
N GLY A 72 7.94 -10.35 3.67
CA GLY A 72 8.76 -10.47 2.46
C GLY A 72 9.32 -9.12 2.02
N GLU A 73 9.01 -8.74 0.78
CA GLU A 73 9.63 -7.58 0.11
C GLU A 73 9.22 -6.24 0.74
N LEU A 74 7.98 -6.11 1.21
CA LEU A 74 7.51 -4.87 1.84
C LEU A 74 8.26 -4.57 3.14
N LEU A 75 8.37 -5.55 4.04
CA LEU A 75 9.15 -5.44 5.28
C LEU A 75 10.62 -5.15 4.98
N ARG A 76 11.20 -5.81 3.97
CA ARG A 76 12.59 -5.57 3.56
C ARG A 76 12.79 -4.10 3.16
N ARG A 77 11.90 -3.55 2.33
CA ARG A 77 11.96 -2.14 1.88
C ARG A 77 11.71 -1.17 3.02
N ALA A 78 10.71 -1.41 3.87
CA ALA A 78 10.42 -0.57 5.03
C ALA A 78 11.61 -0.52 5.99
N ARG A 79 12.23 -1.67 6.24
CA ARG A 79 13.45 -1.80 7.03
C ARG A 79 14.61 -1.02 6.42
N GLU A 80 14.86 -1.17 5.12
CA GLU A 80 15.91 -0.43 4.42
C GLU A 80 15.71 1.08 4.50
N ALA A 81 14.50 1.56 4.25
CA ALA A 81 14.14 2.96 4.38
C ALA A 81 14.39 3.48 5.81
N THR A 82 13.94 2.74 6.83
CA THR A 82 14.15 3.10 8.24
C THR A 82 15.63 3.18 8.57
N ILE A 83 16.43 2.20 8.13
CA ILE A 83 17.88 2.18 8.39
C ILE A 83 18.57 3.35 7.70
N THR A 84 18.19 3.70 6.47
CA THR A 84 18.72 4.87 5.78
C THR A 84 18.43 6.15 6.56
N VAL A 85 17.19 6.35 7.02
CA VAL A 85 16.86 7.53 7.85
C VAL A 85 17.61 7.52 9.16
N LEU A 86 17.79 6.35 9.80
CA LEU A 86 18.56 6.25 11.04
C LEU A 86 20.03 6.59 10.83
N ARG A 87 20.64 6.15 9.73
CA ARG A 87 22.05 6.43 9.42
C ARG A 87 22.28 7.90 9.10
N GLU A 88 21.49 8.44 8.18
CA GLU A 88 21.72 9.75 7.55
C GLU A 88 20.95 10.89 8.25
N GLY A 89 19.81 10.59 8.85
CA GLY A 89 18.91 11.58 9.45
C GLY A 89 19.09 11.82 10.94
N THR A 90 19.94 11.03 11.62
CA THR A 90 20.14 11.10 13.08
C THR A 90 21.58 11.35 13.46
N GLN A 91 21.77 12.12 14.53
CA GLN A 91 23.08 12.46 15.08
C GLN A 91 23.09 12.40 16.61
N SER A 92 24.29 12.50 17.19
CA SER A 92 24.44 12.59 18.65
C SER A 92 23.66 13.79 19.21
N GLY A 93 22.94 13.57 20.31
CA GLY A 93 22.01 14.52 20.91
C GLY A 93 20.55 14.33 20.50
N ASP A 94 20.27 13.62 19.42
CA ASP A 94 18.89 13.32 19.01
C ASP A 94 18.28 12.22 19.90
N ARG A 95 17.02 12.41 20.32
CA ARG A 95 16.23 11.35 20.96
C ARG A 95 15.54 10.53 19.88
N VAL A 96 15.75 9.22 19.90
CA VAL A 96 15.08 8.31 18.97
C VAL A 96 14.26 7.30 19.75
N VAL A 97 13.03 7.10 19.29
CA VAL A 97 12.10 6.10 19.79
C VAL A 97 11.70 5.22 18.62
N LEU A 98 11.73 3.90 18.80
CA LEU A 98 11.26 2.93 17.82
C LEU A 98 10.16 2.09 18.44
N TYR A 99 9.01 2.16 17.80
CA TYR A 99 7.84 1.36 18.06
C TYR A 99 7.67 0.34 16.94
N THR A 100 7.26 -0.87 17.31
CA THR A 100 6.81 -1.89 16.38
C THR A 100 5.35 -2.21 16.64
N PHE A 101 4.54 -2.39 15.60
CA PHE A 101 3.12 -2.67 15.77
C PHE A 101 2.59 -3.70 14.77
N GLY A 102 1.58 -4.45 15.21
CA GLY A 102 0.79 -5.40 14.43
C GLY A 102 -0.56 -5.52 15.11
N ALA A 103 -0.96 -6.71 15.55
CA ALA A 103 -2.09 -6.85 16.47
C ALA A 103 -1.79 -6.13 17.79
N GLY A 104 -0.61 -6.43 18.36
CA GLY A 104 -0.03 -5.76 19.52
C GLY A 104 0.90 -4.60 19.14
N TYR A 105 1.63 -4.10 20.14
CA TYR A 105 2.52 -2.96 20.02
C TYR A 105 3.61 -3.03 21.08
N ASP A 106 4.85 -2.74 20.68
CA ASP A 106 6.03 -2.77 21.55
C ASP A 106 6.92 -1.54 21.35
N GLN A 107 7.46 -1.01 22.46
CA GLN A 107 8.55 -0.04 22.43
C GLN A 107 9.88 -0.77 22.46
N VAL A 108 10.54 -0.87 21.30
CA VAL A 108 11.81 -1.60 21.19
C VAL A 108 13.03 -0.73 21.49
N PHE A 109 12.90 0.59 21.39
CA PHE A 109 13.98 1.53 21.70
C PHE A 109 13.43 2.89 22.13
N ASP A 110 14.06 3.52 23.13
CA ASP A 110 13.85 4.93 23.52
C ASP A 110 15.10 5.44 24.24
N LYS A 111 15.99 6.12 23.51
CA LYS A 111 17.21 6.72 24.07
C LYS A 111 17.58 7.99 23.32
N THR A 112 18.27 8.90 24.00
CA THR A 112 19.06 9.94 23.34
C THR A 112 20.37 9.33 22.86
N LEU A 113 20.64 9.44 21.56
CA LEU A 113 21.86 8.95 20.96
C LEU A 113 23.06 9.76 21.45
N LYS A 114 24.08 9.09 21.96
CA LYS A 114 25.34 9.68 22.43
C LYS A 114 26.51 9.28 21.55
N SER A 115 26.37 8.20 20.78
CA SER A 115 27.45 7.65 19.95
C SER A 115 26.93 6.86 18.76
N GLU A 116 27.81 6.65 17.78
CA GLU A 116 27.57 5.75 16.64
C GLU A 116 27.41 4.28 17.05
N ALA A 117 27.91 3.88 18.23
CA ALA A 117 27.67 2.54 18.76
C ALA A 117 26.19 2.33 19.14
N GLU A 118 25.58 3.32 19.80
CA GLU A 118 24.15 3.29 20.14
C GLU A 118 23.27 3.38 18.88
N LYS A 119 23.70 4.14 17.86
CA LYS A 119 23.02 4.16 16.56
C LYS A 119 23.03 2.78 15.90
N ARG A 120 24.16 2.05 15.96
CA ARG A 120 24.24 0.66 15.45
C ARG A 120 23.39 -0.33 16.25
N GLU A 121 23.31 -0.17 17.58
CA GLU A 121 22.39 -0.93 18.44
C GLU A 121 20.94 -0.74 17.98
N LEU A 122 20.51 0.52 17.81
CA LEU A 122 19.18 0.83 17.30
C LEU A 122 18.91 0.22 15.91
N ILE A 123 19.84 0.34 14.98
CA ILE A 123 19.71 -0.25 13.64
C ILE A 123 19.54 -1.78 13.71
N ALA A 124 20.22 -2.45 14.65
CA ALA A 124 20.08 -3.88 14.84
C ALA A 124 18.70 -4.30 15.40
N LEU A 125 18.00 -3.38 16.07
CA LEU A 125 16.64 -3.59 16.59
C LEU A 125 15.53 -3.37 15.55
N VAL A 126 15.84 -2.82 14.37
CA VAL A 126 14.84 -2.66 13.30
C VAL A 126 14.37 -4.04 12.81
N PRO A 127 13.06 -4.35 12.87
CA PRO A 127 12.54 -5.70 12.63
C PRO A 127 12.94 -6.30 11.29
N THR A 128 13.36 -7.57 11.32
CA THR A 128 13.71 -8.38 10.12
C THR A 128 12.64 -9.42 9.78
N LYS A 129 11.66 -9.61 10.66
CA LYS A 129 10.55 -10.55 10.48
C LYS A 129 9.23 -9.87 10.88
N PRO A 130 8.10 -10.29 10.30
CA PRO A 130 6.79 -9.92 10.83
C PRO A 130 6.65 -10.35 12.29
N GLY A 131 5.83 -9.60 13.03
CA GLY A 131 5.39 -9.95 14.36
C GLY A 131 4.37 -11.09 14.33
N ASP A 132 4.10 -11.62 15.53
CA ASP A 132 3.08 -12.65 15.73
C ASP A 132 1.69 -12.01 15.88
N GLY A 133 0.65 -12.77 15.52
CA GLY A 133 -0.74 -12.32 15.61
C GLY A 133 -1.33 -11.85 14.27
N ALA A 134 -2.65 -11.66 14.25
CA ALA A 134 -3.39 -11.15 13.10
C ALA A 134 -4.07 -9.85 13.51
N GLY A 135 -3.91 -8.79 12.71
CA GLY A 135 -4.43 -7.46 12.99
C GLY A 135 -3.35 -6.39 12.84
N THR A 136 -3.80 -5.14 12.76
CA THR A 136 -2.98 -3.94 12.60
C THR A 136 -3.60 -2.80 13.42
N ASN A 137 -2.95 -2.42 14.52
CA ASN A 137 -3.40 -1.34 15.42
C ASN A 137 -2.46 -0.13 15.34
N ILE A 138 -2.73 0.78 14.40
CA ILE A 138 -1.88 1.96 14.18
C ILE A 138 -2.10 3.11 15.18
N ARG A 139 -3.32 3.22 15.75
CA ARG A 139 -3.68 4.38 16.58
C ARG A 139 -3.00 4.38 17.92
N LYS A 140 -2.86 3.23 18.57
CA LYS A 140 -2.15 3.15 19.85
C LYS A 140 -0.68 3.62 19.77
N PRO A 141 0.16 3.08 18.88
CA PRO A 141 1.54 3.57 18.71
C PRO A 141 1.59 5.04 18.31
N HIS A 142 0.71 5.48 17.39
CA HIS A 142 0.68 6.87 16.97
C HIS A 142 0.29 7.80 18.13
N HIS A 143 -0.67 7.41 18.96
CA HIS A 143 -1.07 8.17 20.14
C HIS A 143 0.10 8.32 21.13
N ASP A 144 0.84 7.25 21.41
CA ASP A 144 2.02 7.32 22.27
C ASP A 144 3.12 8.20 21.67
N ALA A 145 3.33 8.14 20.35
CA ALA A 145 4.25 9.02 19.65
C ALA A 145 3.87 10.51 19.80
N LEU A 146 2.59 10.85 19.66
CA LEU A 146 2.10 12.21 19.83
C LEU A 146 2.28 12.70 21.27
N LYS A 147 2.07 11.84 22.28
CA LYS A 147 2.33 12.15 23.69
C LYS A 147 3.79 12.49 23.95
N LEU A 148 4.70 11.70 23.36
CA LEU A 148 6.13 11.96 23.47
C LEU A 148 6.50 13.31 22.85
N LEU A 149 5.93 13.64 21.69
CA LEU A 149 6.18 14.94 21.07
C LEU A 149 5.61 16.10 21.88
N GLU A 150 4.39 15.97 22.40
CA GLU A 150 3.77 16.99 23.28
C GLU A 150 4.67 17.27 24.50
N ALA A 151 5.14 16.22 25.16
CA ALA A 151 6.01 16.34 26.34
C ALA A 151 7.38 16.99 26.03
N ASN A 152 7.83 16.96 24.78
CA ASN A 152 9.11 17.50 24.36
C ASN A 152 9.02 18.91 23.77
N LEU A 153 7.83 19.50 23.64
CA LEU A 153 7.67 20.86 23.15
C LEU A 153 8.44 21.86 24.04
N PRO A 154 9.09 22.90 23.46
CA PRO A 154 9.02 23.32 22.05
C PRO A 154 10.08 22.69 21.14
N ASN A 155 10.79 21.64 21.58
CA ASN A 155 11.84 21.04 20.78
C ASN A 155 11.29 20.42 19.48
N PRO A 156 12.06 20.49 18.39
CA PRO A 156 11.64 19.90 17.12
C PRO A 156 11.52 18.38 17.25
N GLY A 157 10.52 17.81 16.59
CA GLY A 157 10.38 16.37 16.49
C GLY A 157 9.53 15.93 15.31
N ALA A 158 9.61 14.64 15.00
CA ALA A 158 8.87 14.02 13.92
C ALA A 158 8.37 12.64 14.32
N VAL A 159 7.18 12.28 13.84
CA VAL A 159 6.70 10.90 13.82
C VAL A 159 6.87 10.37 12.39
N ILE A 160 7.51 9.22 12.26
CA ILE A 160 7.73 8.54 10.99
C ILE A 160 6.98 7.21 11.06
N LEU A 161 5.89 7.11 10.31
CA LEU A 161 5.02 5.94 10.26
C LEU A 161 5.32 5.14 8.99
N LEU A 162 5.63 3.85 9.14
CA LEU A 162 5.88 2.93 8.03
C LEU A 162 4.88 1.78 8.09
N THR A 163 4.01 1.67 7.09
CA THR A 163 2.97 0.63 7.02
C THR A 163 2.47 0.45 5.58
N ASP A 164 1.89 -0.70 5.29
CA ASP A 164 1.20 -1.00 4.02
C ASP A 164 -0.32 -0.86 4.10
N SER A 165 -0.88 -0.67 5.30
CA SER A 165 -2.31 -0.64 5.56
C SER A 165 -2.67 0.28 6.73
N PHE A 166 -3.95 0.62 6.89
CA PHE A 166 -4.37 1.55 7.94
C PHE A 166 -4.66 0.84 9.26
N ASN A 167 -5.45 -0.23 9.20
CA ASN A 167 -5.84 -1.00 10.36
C ASN A 167 -6.47 -2.31 9.93
N ASP A 168 -6.30 -3.33 10.76
CA ASP A 168 -6.99 -4.60 10.66
C ASP A 168 -7.42 -5.00 12.06
N GLU A 169 -8.68 -5.38 12.21
CA GLU A 169 -9.24 -5.79 13.50
C GLU A 169 -8.55 -7.09 13.97
N PRO A 170 -7.91 -7.10 15.16
CA PRO A 170 -7.39 -8.34 15.71
C PRO A 170 -8.49 -9.36 15.95
N LYS A 171 -8.13 -10.64 16.05
CA LYS A 171 -9.12 -11.65 16.46
C LYS A 171 -9.68 -11.31 17.85
N ARG A 172 -10.94 -11.63 18.10
CA ARG A 172 -11.62 -11.29 19.37
C ARG A 172 -10.97 -11.93 20.60
N ASP A 173 -10.29 -13.05 20.42
CA ASP A 173 -9.53 -13.78 21.44
C ASP A 173 -8.06 -13.34 21.53
N ASP A 174 -7.61 -12.41 20.69
CA ASP A 174 -6.27 -11.84 20.76
C ASP A 174 -6.13 -10.92 21.98
N ALA A 175 -5.01 -11.00 22.69
CA ALA A 175 -4.74 -10.20 23.88
C ALA A 175 -4.72 -8.68 23.59
N ALA A 176 -4.47 -8.28 22.33
CA ALA A 176 -4.49 -6.89 21.92
C ALA A 176 -5.90 -6.35 21.61
N TYR A 177 -6.91 -7.22 21.49
CA TYR A 177 -8.28 -6.83 21.13
C TYR A 177 -8.90 -5.79 22.08
N PRO A 178 -8.79 -5.90 23.42
CA PRO A 178 -9.32 -4.88 24.32
C PRO A 178 -8.70 -3.50 24.09
N THR A 179 -7.39 -3.44 23.86
CA THR A 179 -6.68 -2.19 23.54
C THR A 179 -7.13 -1.63 22.19
N TYR A 180 -7.35 -2.49 21.19
CA TYR A 180 -7.89 -2.06 19.90
C TYR A 180 -9.25 -1.36 20.05
N LEU A 181 -10.15 -1.92 20.87
CA LEU A 181 -11.48 -1.33 21.12
C LEU A 181 -11.46 0.03 21.82
N GLN A 182 -10.33 0.42 22.42
CA GLN A 182 -10.16 1.78 22.94
C GLN A 182 -10.09 2.82 21.83
N TYR A 183 -9.70 2.44 20.61
CA TYR A 183 -9.46 3.35 19.49
C TYR A 183 -10.41 3.13 18.30
N TYR A 184 -11.02 1.95 18.21
CA TYR A 184 -11.86 1.55 17.08
C TYR A 184 -13.20 0.99 17.52
N VAL A 185 -14.20 1.17 16.67
CA VAL A 185 -15.49 0.49 16.79
C VAL A 185 -15.40 -0.85 16.06
N PRO A 186 -15.86 -1.98 16.65
CA PRO A 186 -15.84 -3.29 15.99
C PRO A 186 -16.44 -3.28 14.58
N GLY A 187 -15.88 -4.11 13.69
CA GLY A 187 -16.31 -4.22 12.30
C GLY A 187 -15.62 -3.22 11.35
N GLY A 188 -14.41 -2.76 11.70
CA GLY A 188 -13.55 -1.97 10.81
C GLY A 188 -14.15 -0.63 10.34
N ARG A 189 -15.11 -0.06 11.07
CA ARG A 189 -15.77 1.20 10.68
C ARG A 189 -14.89 2.39 11.00
N LEU A 190 -13.93 2.66 10.12
CA LEU A 190 -12.94 3.73 10.26
C LEU A 190 -13.54 5.12 10.48
N ALA A 191 -14.72 5.38 9.91
CA ALA A 191 -15.44 6.66 10.07
C ALA A 191 -16.05 6.89 11.46
N LYS A 192 -16.08 5.87 12.33
CA LYS A 192 -16.61 5.99 13.70
C LYS A 192 -15.51 5.73 14.71
N HIS A 193 -15.45 6.55 15.74
CA HIS A 193 -14.48 6.40 16.82
C HIS A 193 -15.23 6.21 18.14
N PRO A 194 -14.75 5.34 19.04
CA PRO A 194 -15.37 5.15 20.33
C PRO A 194 -15.13 6.38 21.22
N ASP A 195 -16.08 6.68 22.10
CA ASP A 195 -15.92 7.73 23.12
C ASP A 195 -15.21 7.16 24.36
N THR A 196 -13.92 6.86 24.20
CA THR A 196 -13.05 6.41 25.29
C THR A 196 -12.17 7.57 25.78
N PRO A 197 -11.65 7.53 27.02
CA PRO A 197 -10.61 8.45 27.46
C PRO A 197 -9.40 8.50 26.51
N GLU A 198 -8.97 7.34 26.01
CA GLU A 198 -7.83 7.22 25.10
C GLU A 198 -8.08 7.89 23.76
N ASN A 199 -9.24 7.65 23.14
CA ASN A 199 -9.57 8.26 21.87
C ASN A 199 -9.76 9.78 22.02
N ARG A 200 -10.39 10.25 23.10
CA ARG A 200 -10.53 11.70 23.36
C ARG A 200 -9.18 12.41 23.51
N ASP A 201 -8.22 11.79 24.19
CA ASP A 201 -6.86 12.32 24.32
C ASP A 201 -6.10 12.30 22.99
N TYR A 202 -6.26 11.24 22.20
CA TYR A 202 -5.71 11.16 20.85
C TYR A 202 -6.27 12.28 19.94
N GLU A 203 -7.57 12.53 19.96
CA GLU A 203 -8.22 13.63 19.23
C GLU A 203 -7.77 15.01 19.69
N ARG A 204 -7.50 15.17 21.00
CA ARG A 204 -6.92 16.41 21.55
C ARG A 204 -5.50 16.63 21.03
N LEU A 205 -4.68 15.60 21.01
CA LEU A 205 -3.30 15.65 20.50
C LEU A 205 -3.23 15.94 19.01
N LEU A 206 -4.07 15.29 18.19
CA LEU A 206 -4.16 15.59 16.76
C LEU A 206 -4.51 17.06 16.52
N ARG A 207 -5.51 17.59 17.22
CA ARG A 207 -5.86 19.02 17.14
C ARG A 207 -4.71 19.91 17.57
N LEU A 208 -4.08 19.62 18.71
CA LEU A 208 -2.94 20.38 19.20
C LEU A 208 -1.82 20.47 18.16
N MET A 209 -1.49 19.34 17.52
CA MET A 209 -0.41 19.27 16.54
C MET A 209 -0.80 19.99 15.25
N THR A 210 -1.99 19.71 14.71
CA THR A 210 -2.46 20.26 13.44
C THR A 210 -2.77 21.75 13.49
N ASP A 211 -3.31 22.25 14.60
CA ASP A 211 -3.57 23.67 14.80
C ASP A 211 -2.28 24.46 15.03
N SER A 212 -1.18 23.78 15.35
CA SER A 212 0.12 24.42 15.42
C SER A 212 0.65 24.64 14.00
N GLN A 213 0.96 25.90 13.65
CA GLN A 213 1.72 26.22 12.42
C GLN A 213 3.14 25.61 12.41
N LYS A 214 3.50 24.81 13.43
CA LYS A 214 4.81 24.22 13.66
C LYS A 214 4.89 22.76 13.23
N VAL A 215 3.77 22.11 12.95
CA VAL A 215 3.74 20.73 12.49
C VAL A 215 3.53 20.71 10.99
N GLN A 216 4.49 20.10 10.30
CA GLN A 216 4.39 19.80 8.88
C GLN A 216 4.11 18.31 8.75
N ILE A 217 3.13 17.97 7.92
CA ILE A 217 2.70 16.58 7.75
C ILE A 217 2.87 16.23 6.29
N PHE A 218 3.68 15.22 6.05
CA PHE A 218 4.01 14.73 4.72
C PHE A 218 3.68 13.25 4.66
N GLY A 219 3.04 12.84 3.56
CA GLY A 219 2.86 11.44 3.25
C GLY A 219 3.62 11.11 1.97
N ILE A 220 4.46 10.08 2.02
CA ILE A 220 5.15 9.53 0.86
C ILE A 220 4.42 8.25 0.48
N GLY A 221 3.72 8.26 -0.66
CA GLY A 221 2.88 7.14 -1.09
C GLY A 221 1.54 7.01 -0.37
N VAL A 222 1.22 7.90 0.57
CA VAL A 222 -0.05 7.96 1.30
C VAL A 222 -0.52 9.42 1.36
N GLN A 223 -1.79 9.69 1.06
CA GLN A 223 -2.32 11.05 1.21
C GLN A 223 -2.56 11.35 2.70
N ILE A 224 -2.32 12.59 3.13
CA ILE A 224 -2.66 13.08 4.48
C ILE A 224 -3.76 14.15 4.35
N ASP A 225 -4.79 14.13 5.21
CA ASP A 225 -5.82 15.17 5.24
C ASP A 225 -5.39 16.41 6.04
N LYS A 226 -6.24 17.44 6.02
CA LYS A 226 -6.02 18.70 6.76
C LYS A 226 -5.98 18.52 8.28
N SER A 227 -6.48 17.41 8.81
CA SER A 227 -6.44 17.09 10.25
C SER A 227 -5.11 16.46 10.66
N GLY A 228 -4.23 16.18 9.69
CA GLY A 228 -2.95 15.53 9.92
C GLY A 228 -3.00 14.02 9.99
N ARG A 229 -4.16 13.44 9.65
CA ARG A 229 -4.31 11.99 9.56
C ARG A 229 -3.89 11.53 8.18
N PRO A 230 -3.27 10.35 8.06
CA PRO A 230 -3.34 9.61 6.82
C PRO A 230 -4.81 9.55 6.37
N VAL A 231 -5.10 9.94 5.12
CA VAL A 231 -6.45 9.77 4.59
C VAL A 231 -6.66 8.27 4.44
N GLU A 232 -7.34 7.70 5.43
CA GLU A 232 -7.78 6.32 5.48
C GLU A 232 -8.80 6.08 4.35
N ARG A 233 -8.26 5.89 3.15
CA ARG A 233 -8.99 5.61 1.92
C ARG A 233 -8.93 4.11 1.68
N LEU A 234 -10.08 3.45 1.50
CA LEU A 234 -10.10 2.34 0.54
C LEU A 234 -9.55 2.91 -0.78
N PRO A 235 -8.60 2.26 -1.48
CA PRO A 235 -7.85 2.84 -2.59
C PRO A 235 -8.76 3.70 -3.48
N GLN A 236 -8.54 5.02 -3.46
CA GLN A 236 -9.41 5.95 -4.16
C GLN A 236 -9.01 5.99 -5.63
N VAL A 237 -9.91 5.54 -6.48
CA VAL A 237 -9.80 5.62 -7.94
C VAL A 237 -9.92 7.08 -8.33
N GLU A 238 -8.90 7.76 -8.88
CA GLU A 238 -8.93 9.21 -9.15
C GLU A 238 -10.18 9.73 -9.90
N GLN A 239 -10.80 10.82 -9.40
CA GLN A 239 -11.88 11.54 -10.09
C GLN A 239 -11.28 12.17 -11.35
N THR A 240 -11.74 11.72 -12.51
CA THR A 240 -11.45 12.42 -13.76
C THR A 240 -12.20 13.76 -13.75
N PRO A 241 -11.56 14.89 -14.14
CA PRO A 241 -12.25 16.15 -14.28
C PRO A 241 -13.42 15.98 -15.25
N ALA A 242 -14.61 16.49 -14.89
CA ALA A 242 -15.77 16.43 -15.75
C ALA A 242 -15.41 17.07 -17.12
N PRO A 243 -15.62 16.36 -18.24
CA PRO A 243 -15.34 16.93 -19.55
C PRO A 243 -16.23 18.16 -19.76
N ALA A 244 -15.64 19.25 -20.25
CA ALA A 244 -16.38 20.42 -20.69
C ALA A 244 -17.43 19.99 -21.72
N THR A 245 -18.69 20.33 -21.44
CA THR A 245 -19.83 19.99 -22.28
C THR A 245 -19.69 20.67 -23.64
N VAL A 246 -19.14 19.95 -24.62
CA VAL A 246 -19.24 20.33 -26.03
C VAL A 246 -20.54 19.75 -26.55
N GLY A 247 -21.47 20.64 -26.91
CA GLY A 247 -22.74 20.29 -27.52
C GLY A 247 -22.53 19.48 -28.80
N GLY A 248 -23.23 18.35 -28.90
CA GLY A 248 -23.25 17.50 -30.08
C GLY A 248 -24.56 16.75 -30.13
N ASP A 249 -25.23 16.85 -31.28
CA ASP A 249 -26.62 16.48 -31.57
C ASP A 249 -27.06 15.09 -31.11
N GLN A 250 -28.25 15.05 -30.52
CA GLN A 250 -29.03 13.84 -30.31
C GLN A 250 -29.66 13.40 -31.63
N THR A 251 -29.18 12.29 -32.21
CA THR A 251 -29.97 11.50 -33.17
C THR A 251 -30.76 10.45 -32.40
N SER A 252 -32.05 10.73 -32.22
CA SER A 252 -33.05 9.82 -31.66
C SER A 252 -33.45 8.74 -32.68
N THR A 253 -33.22 7.47 -32.35
CA THR A 253 -33.75 6.34 -33.12
C THR A 253 -35.11 5.93 -32.56
N SER A 254 -36.16 6.15 -33.35
CA SER A 254 -37.54 5.75 -33.05
C SER A 254 -37.71 4.23 -33.09
N VAL A 255 -38.28 3.67 -32.02
CA VAL A 255 -38.72 2.26 -31.96
C VAL A 255 -40.09 2.14 -32.62
N ALA A 256 -40.18 1.32 -33.66
CA ALA A 256 -41.41 1.00 -34.36
C ALA A 256 -42.33 0.13 -33.50
N THR A 257 -43.59 0.56 -33.38
CA THR A 257 -44.70 -0.18 -32.77
C THR A 257 -45.23 -1.18 -33.79
N VAL A 258 -45.25 -2.48 -33.47
CA VAL A 258 -45.97 -3.50 -34.23
C VAL A 258 -47.19 -3.93 -33.42
N GLY A 259 -48.38 -3.56 -33.89
CA GLY A 259 -49.65 -4.11 -33.45
C GLY A 259 -50.14 -5.20 -34.39
N GLY A 260 -50.98 -6.10 -33.88
CA GLY A 260 -51.80 -6.99 -34.73
C GLY A 260 -52.16 -8.33 -34.09
N ASP A 261 -53.38 -8.39 -33.56
CA ASP A 261 -54.12 -9.55 -33.05
C ASP A 261 -54.06 -10.82 -33.91
N LYS A 262 -54.14 -11.99 -33.24
CA LYS A 262 -55.01 -13.11 -33.67
C LYS A 262 -55.30 -14.09 -32.53
N LYS A 263 -56.60 -14.26 -32.26
CA LYS A 263 -57.19 -15.31 -31.41
C LYS A 263 -57.07 -16.68 -32.10
N SER A 264 -56.55 -17.68 -31.38
CA SER A 264 -56.84 -19.10 -31.63
C SER A 264 -56.80 -19.84 -30.30
N GLY A 265 -57.91 -20.49 -29.95
CA GLY A 265 -58.05 -21.30 -28.74
C GLY A 265 -57.16 -22.53 -28.78
N PHE A 266 -56.43 -22.76 -27.69
CA PHE A 266 -55.65 -23.97 -27.46
C PHE A 266 -56.34 -24.83 -26.37
N PRO A 267 -56.39 -26.17 -26.54
CA PRO A 267 -57.04 -27.06 -25.60
C PRO A 267 -56.21 -27.22 -24.30
N LEU A 268 -56.92 -27.18 -23.17
CA LEU A 268 -56.40 -26.98 -21.81
C LEU A 268 -55.66 -28.21 -21.22
N GLU A 269 -55.56 -29.33 -21.94
CA GLU A 269 -55.10 -30.61 -21.36
C GLU A 269 -53.59 -30.89 -21.51
N TRP A 270 -52.84 -30.06 -22.26
CA TRP A 270 -51.36 -30.13 -22.33
C TRP A 270 -50.62 -29.26 -21.31
N LEU A 271 -51.36 -28.50 -20.49
CA LEU A 271 -50.81 -27.44 -19.62
C LEU A 271 -50.23 -27.93 -18.29
N ILE A 272 -50.47 -29.18 -17.88
CA ILE A 272 -50.03 -29.67 -16.56
C ILE A 272 -48.71 -30.46 -16.64
N GLY A 273 -48.40 -31.08 -17.78
CA GLY A 273 -47.12 -31.81 -17.98
C GLY A 273 -46.00 -30.98 -18.62
N GLY A 274 -46.34 -30.10 -19.57
CA GLY A 274 -45.35 -29.27 -20.29
C GLY A 274 -44.89 -28.02 -19.52
N GLY A 275 -45.70 -27.54 -18.58
CA GLY A 275 -45.42 -26.33 -17.81
C GLY A 275 -44.19 -26.46 -16.91
N LEU A 276 -43.97 -27.61 -16.27
CA LEU A 276 -42.81 -27.84 -15.41
C LEU A 276 -41.50 -27.95 -16.20
N LEU A 277 -41.53 -28.55 -17.39
CA LEU A 277 -40.34 -28.70 -18.24
C LEU A 277 -39.99 -27.38 -18.93
N ALA A 278 -41.00 -26.62 -19.36
CA ALA A 278 -40.81 -25.25 -19.85
C ALA A 278 -40.34 -24.30 -18.74
N LEU A 279 -40.87 -24.41 -17.51
CA LEU A 279 -40.39 -23.62 -16.36
C LEU A 279 -38.98 -24.02 -15.94
N ALA A 280 -38.61 -25.30 -16.00
CA ALA A 280 -37.24 -25.75 -15.72
C ALA A 280 -36.26 -25.27 -16.81
N LEU A 281 -36.66 -25.28 -18.09
CA LEU A 281 -35.85 -24.73 -19.18
C LEU A 281 -35.74 -23.20 -19.10
N ILE A 282 -36.82 -22.49 -18.77
CA ILE A 282 -36.81 -21.04 -18.56
C ILE A 282 -36.00 -20.70 -17.31
N ALA A 283 -36.12 -21.44 -16.21
CA ALA A 283 -35.31 -21.24 -15.01
C ALA A 283 -33.83 -21.56 -15.26
N GLY A 284 -33.52 -22.59 -16.04
CA GLY A 284 -32.16 -22.90 -16.50
C GLY A 284 -31.58 -21.81 -17.39
N LEU A 285 -32.37 -21.28 -18.34
CA LEU A 285 -31.99 -20.18 -19.21
C LEU A 285 -31.81 -18.87 -18.41
N VAL A 286 -32.67 -18.58 -17.43
CA VAL A 286 -32.58 -17.40 -16.57
C VAL A 286 -31.41 -17.51 -15.59
N MET A 287 -31.11 -18.70 -15.05
CA MET A 287 -29.91 -18.96 -14.26
C MET A 287 -28.63 -18.82 -15.09
N PHE A 288 -28.65 -19.30 -16.35
CA PHE A 288 -27.53 -19.14 -17.29
C PHE A 288 -27.32 -17.67 -17.68
N MET A 289 -28.38 -16.92 -17.96
CA MET A 289 -28.31 -15.48 -18.27
C MET A 289 -28.00 -14.59 -17.05
N ARG A 290 -28.31 -15.02 -15.83
CA ARG A 290 -27.90 -14.32 -14.59
C ARG A 290 -26.44 -14.55 -14.20
N GLY A 291 -25.75 -15.49 -14.85
CA GLY A 291 -24.40 -15.94 -14.46
C GLY A 291 -23.24 -15.06 -14.91
N SER A 292 -23.42 -14.11 -15.81
CA SER A 292 -22.30 -13.34 -16.36
C SER A 292 -22.62 -11.85 -16.50
N LYS A 293 -22.83 -11.17 -15.38
CA LYS A 293 -22.75 -9.71 -15.39
C LYS A 293 -21.36 -9.31 -15.91
N PRO A 294 -21.27 -8.45 -16.94
CA PRO A 294 -19.98 -7.95 -17.40
C PRO A 294 -19.22 -7.34 -16.23
N VAL A 295 -17.94 -7.68 -16.13
CA VAL A 295 -17.04 -7.18 -15.10
C VAL A 295 -16.23 -6.06 -15.74
N PRO A 296 -16.33 -4.84 -15.21
CA PRO A 296 -15.57 -3.71 -15.71
C PRO A 296 -14.07 -3.94 -15.42
N LEU A 297 -13.22 -3.70 -16.41
CA LEU A 297 -11.77 -3.78 -16.29
C LEU A 297 -11.12 -2.61 -17.01
N ARG A 298 -10.13 -1.99 -16.38
CA ARG A 298 -9.30 -0.95 -16.97
C ARG A 298 -7.85 -1.41 -16.98
N ILE A 299 -7.21 -1.36 -18.14
CA ILE A 299 -5.77 -1.58 -18.28
C ILE A 299 -5.10 -0.20 -18.42
N LYS A 300 -4.12 0.07 -17.56
CA LYS A 300 -3.29 1.29 -17.58
C LYS A 300 -1.83 0.94 -17.80
N GLY A 301 -1.07 1.92 -18.32
CA GLY A 301 0.38 1.79 -18.51
C GLY A 301 0.75 1.14 -19.84
N GLY A 302 2.03 1.26 -20.22
CA GLY A 302 2.47 0.87 -21.54
C GLY A 302 1.92 1.79 -22.67
N PRO A 303 2.25 1.46 -23.93
CA PRO A 303 1.98 2.32 -25.09
C PRO A 303 0.55 2.29 -25.62
N GLY A 304 -0.29 1.35 -25.15
CA GLY A 304 -1.72 1.28 -25.50
C GLY A 304 -2.58 2.35 -24.81
N GLY A 305 -2.01 3.08 -23.85
CA GLY A 305 -2.74 4.09 -23.07
C GLY A 305 -3.74 3.47 -22.10
N LEU A 306 -4.69 4.28 -21.62
CA LEU A 306 -5.78 3.79 -20.79
C LEU A 306 -6.84 3.14 -21.68
N LYS A 307 -7.20 1.87 -21.42
CA LYS A 307 -8.28 1.18 -22.14
C LYS A 307 -9.20 0.43 -21.18
N ASP A 308 -10.50 0.64 -21.36
CA ASP A 308 -11.56 0.00 -20.57
C ASP A 308 -12.19 -1.15 -21.35
N PHE A 309 -12.58 -2.20 -20.63
CA PHE A 309 -13.19 -3.42 -21.12
C PHE A 309 -14.37 -3.79 -20.22
N GLU A 310 -15.42 -4.33 -20.82
CA GLU A 310 -16.50 -5.02 -20.10
C GLU A 310 -16.38 -6.51 -20.40
N ILE A 311 -15.90 -7.29 -19.44
CA ILE A 311 -15.55 -8.69 -19.66
C ILE A 311 -16.59 -9.60 -19.02
N VAL A 312 -17.27 -10.41 -19.83
CA VAL A 312 -18.13 -11.48 -19.31
C VAL A 312 -17.33 -12.76 -19.03
N ALA A 313 -17.86 -13.64 -18.17
CA ALA A 313 -17.23 -14.93 -17.91
C ALA A 313 -17.00 -15.72 -19.22
N GLY A 314 -15.77 -16.17 -19.45
CA GLY A 314 -15.34 -16.87 -20.66
C GLY A 314 -14.84 -15.95 -21.79
N GLN A 315 -15.06 -14.63 -21.73
CA GLN A 315 -14.54 -13.70 -22.72
C GLN A 315 -13.02 -13.51 -22.54
N ASN A 316 -12.31 -13.46 -23.66
CA ASN A 316 -10.88 -13.22 -23.70
C ASN A 316 -10.61 -11.76 -24.09
N VAL A 317 -9.56 -11.18 -23.50
CA VAL A 317 -8.93 -9.95 -23.93
C VAL A 317 -7.46 -10.26 -24.24
N TYR A 318 -7.04 -9.99 -25.47
CA TYR A 318 -5.70 -10.30 -25.94
C TYR A 318 -4.74 -9.14 -25.67
N ILE A 319 -3.56 -9.43 -25.14
CA ILE A 319 -2.52 -8.43 -24.88
C ILE A 319 -1.41 -8.61 -25.90
N GLY A 320 -1.13 -7.56 -26.68
CA GLY A 320 -0.20 -7.58 -27.81
C GLY A 320 -0.85 -7.94 -29.15
N GLY A 321 -0.03 -7.95 -30.20
CA GLY A 321 -0.42 -8.20 -31.59
C GLY A 321 -0.52 -6.94 -32.44
N ALA A 322 -0.08 -7.01 -33.69
CA ALA A 322 -0.08 -5.88 -34.63
C ALA A 322 -1.51 -5.46 -35.06
N ASN A 323 -2.49 -6.34 -34.85
CA ASN A 323 -3.91 -6.13 -35.18
C ASN A 323 -4.79 -5.91 -33.93
N ALA A 324 -4.21 -5.54 -32.79
CA ALA A 324 -4.91 -5.32 -31.53
C ALA A 324 -5.78 -4.04 -31.48
N HIS A 325 -6.35 -3.65 -32.63
CA HIS A 325 -7.32 -2.56 -32.75
C HIS A 325 -8.76 -3.01 -32.47
N ALA A 326 -8.97 -4.31 -32.25
CA ALA A 326 -10.27 -4.84 -31.88
C ALA A 326 -10.68 -4.43 -30.45
N PHE A 327 -11.98 -4.44 -30.18
CA PHE A 327 -12.58 -4.11 -28.89
C PHE A 327 -12.12 -5.05 -27.76
N ASP A 328 -11.59 -6.22 -28.11
CA ASP A 328 -11.12 -7.30 -27.24
C ASP A 328 -9.59 -7.43 -27.19
N ALA A 329 -8.84 -6.37 -27.54
CA ALA A 329 -7.38 -6.41 -27.49
C ALA A 329 -6.73 -5.15 -26.89
N TYR A 330 -5.59 -5.32 -26.22
CA TYR A 330 -4.73 -4.26 -25.71
C TYR A 330 -3.40 -4.27 -26.47
N ALA A 331 -3.15 -3.25 -27.28
CA ALA A 331 -2.01 -3.24 -28.21
C ALA A 331 -0.65 -3.08 -27.50
N LEU A 332 0.32 -3.88 -27.92
CA LEU A 332 1.74 -3.73 -27.55
C LEU A 332 2.62 -3.64 -28.81
N PRO A 333 3.27 -2.50 -29.07
CA PRO A 333 4.25 -2.31 -30.12
C PRO A 333 5.37 -3.35 -30.03
N GLY A 334 5.78 -3.84 -31.20
CA GLY A 334 6.83 -4.85 -31.32
C GLY A 334 6.33 -6.29 -31.17
N THR A 335 5.03 -6.52 -31.00
CA THR A 335 4.45 -7.87 -30.97
C THR A 335 3.55 -8.10 -32.18
N ALA A 336 3.88 -9.10 -33.01
CA ALA A 336 3.07 -9.44 -34.19
C ALA A 336 1.80 -10.21 -33.79
N ASN A 337 1.92 -11.11 -32.82
CA ASN A 337 0.85 -11.92 -32.25
C ASN A 337 0.61 -11.53 -30.77
N PRO A 338 -0.60 -11.77 -30.22
CA PRO A 338 -0.84 -11.65 -28.79
C PRO A 338 0.17 -12.47 -27.97
N VAL A 339 0.61 -11.91 -26.86
CA VAL A 339 1.63 -12.48 -25.97
C VAL A 339 1.05 -12.95 -24.64
N ALA A 340 -0.12 -12.47 -24.27
CA ALA A 340 -0.90 -12.97 -23.15
C ALA A 340 -2.40 -12.88 -23.47
N THR A 341 -3.19 -13.73 -22.83
CA THR A 341 -4.65 -13.68 -22.84
C THR A 341 -5.14 -13.46 -21.43
N LEU A 342 -5.94 -12.42 -21.25
CA LEU A 342 -6.73 -12.21 -20.06
C LEU A 342 -8.10 -12.85 -20.26
N ARG A 343 -8.62 -13.59 -19.28
CA ARG A 343 -9.95 -14.21 -19.36
C ARG A 343 -10.81 -13.81 -18.17
N GLY A 344 -12.08 -13.49 -18.44
CA GLY A 344 -13.08 -13.34 -17.39
C GLY A 344 -13.43 -14.70 -16.78
N ALA A 345 -13.31 -14.85 -15.47
CA ALA A 345 -13.71 -16.03 -14.73
C ALA A 345 -15.07 -15.79 -14.03
N SER A 346 -15.70 -16.87 -13.56
CA SER A 346 -16.94 -16.77 -12.78
C SER A 346 -16.72 -15.98 -11.48
N GLY A 347 -17.74 -15.22 -11.08
CA GLY A 347 -17.71 -14.47 -9.82
C GLY A 347 -16.89 -13.19 -9.84
N GLY A 348 -16.71 -12.54 -11.00
CA GLY A 348 -16.06 -11.22 -11.06
C GLY A 348 -14.53 -11.26 -11.03
N ARG A 349 -13.93 -12.42 -11.32
CA ARG A 349 -12.49 -12.63 -11.25
C ARG A 349 -11.87 -12.64 -12.65
N PHE A 350 -10.56 -12.45 -12.72
CA PHE A 350 -9.81 -12.56 -13.97
C PHE A 350 -8.70 -13.59 -13.82
N THR A 351 -8.30 -14.17 -14.95
CA THR A 351 -7.08 -14.96 -15.06
C THR A 351 -6.23 -14.41 -16.20
N LEU A 352 -4.91 -14.53 -16.05
CA LEU A 352 -3.94 -14.15 -17.07
C LEU A 352 -3.14 -15.39 -17.46
N ALA A 353 -3.06 -15.67 -18.76
CA ALA A 353 -2.28 -16.77 -19.30
C ALA A 353 -1.26 -16.24 -20.33
N PRO A 354 0.02 -16.64 -20.25
CA PRO A 354 0.98 -16.35 -21.32
C PRO A 354 0.58 -17.14 -22.57
N MET A 355 0.73 -16.54 -23.75
CA MET A 355 0.47 -17.24 -25.01
C MET A 355 1.76 -17.86 -25.56
N THR A 356 1.72 -19.17 -25.81
CA THR A 356 2.79 -19.84 -26.56
C THR A 356 2.71 -19.41 -28.01
N GLN A 357 3.77 -18.81 -28.54
CA GLN A 357 3.83 -18.52 -29.98
C GLN A 357 4.15 -19.82 -30.73
N GLU A 358 3.37 -20.11 -31.78
CA GLU A 358 3.64 -21.24 -32.68
C GLU A 358 5.02 -21.03 -33.31
N GLY A 359 5.99 -21.90 -32.98
CA GLY A 359 7.34 -21.84 -33.55
C GLY A 359 8.52 -21.96 -32.57
N GLY A 360 8.29 -22.02 -31.25
CA GLY A 360 9.35 -22.25 -30.26
C GLY A 360 9.19 -21.44 -28.98
N ALA A 361 10.16 -21.55 -28.06
CA ALA A 361 10.17 -20.78 -26.81
C ALA A 361 10.02 -19.29 -27.13
N SER A 362 8.89 -18.69 -26.70
CA SER A 362 8.65 -17.27 -26.94
C SER A 362 9.74 -16.47 -26.23
N ALA A 363 10.45 -15.63 -26.97
CA ALA A 363 11.39 -14.67 -26.39
C ALA A 363 10.68 -13.61 -25.53
N VAL A 364 9.34 -13.53 -25.60
CA VAL A 364 8.53 -12.64 -24.77
C VAL A 364 8.35 -13.27 -23.39
N LYS A 365 8.64 -12.50 -22.34
CA LYS A 365 8.41 -12.91 -20.95
C LYS A 365 7.26 -12.13 -20.36
N VAL A 366 6.29 -12.84 -19.77
CA VAL A 366 5.21 -12.26 -18.98
C VAL A 366 5.55 -12.48 -17.51
N ILE A 367 5.51 -11.41 -16.72
CA ILE A 367 5.88 -11.42 -15.30
C ILE A 367 4.71 -10.83 -14.53
N LEU A 368 4.11 -11.57 -13.60
CA LEU A 368 3.03 -11.13 -12.73
C LEU A 368 3.59 -10.88 -11.32
N ASN A 369 3.48 -9.65 -10.83
CA ASN A 369 3.98 -9.25 -9.50
C ASN A 369 5.44 -9.66 -9.23
N GLY A 370 6.29 -9.55 -10.25
CA GLY A 370 7.71 -9.89 -10.18
C GLY A 370 8.04 -11.37 -10.40
N LEU A 371 7.05 -12.24 -10.57
CA LEU A 371 7.27 -13.67 -10.86
C LEU A 371 7.01 -13.98 -12.34
N PRO A 372 7.92 -14.69 -13.04
CA PRO A 372 7.66 -15.19 -14.38
C PRO A 372 6.39 -16.04 -14.43
N LEU A 373 5.53 -15.77 -15.39
CA LEU A 373 4.25 -16.43 -15.57
C LEU A 373 4.39 -17.51 -16.64
N GLU A 374 4.37 -18.78 -16.24
CA GLU A 374 4.51 -19.94 -17.15
C GLU A 374 3.16 -20.58 -17.51
N LYS A 375 2.13 -20.35 -16.67
CA LYS A 375 0.79 -20.91 -16.80
C LYS A 375 -0.26 -19.88 -16.41
N GLU A 376 -1.50 -20.16 -16.78
CA GLU A 376 -2.66 -19.37 -16.34
C GLU A 376 -2.65 -19.18 -14.82
N SER A 377 -2.74 -17.92 -14.37
CA SER A 377 -2.79 -17.57 -12.95
C SER A 377 -3.91 -16.57 -12.69
N PRO A 378 -4.50 -16.57 -11.47
CA PRO A 378 -5.46 -15.55 -11.07
C PRO A 378 -4.85 -14.15 -11.17
N LEU A 379 -5.67 -13.19 -11.60
CA LEU A 379 -5.33 -11.78 -11.65
C LEU A 379 -6.32 -10.99 -10.80
N THR A 380 -5.79 -10.11 -9.96
CA THR A 380 -6.53 -9.22 -9.07
C THR A 380 -6.29 -7.76 -9.46
N PHE A 381 -7.25 -6.89 -9.14
CA PHE A 381 -7.07 -5.46 -9.35
C PHE A 381 -5.92 -4.93 -8.49
N GLY A 382 -5.05 -4.12 -9.07
CA GLY A 382 -3.82 -3.62 -8.47
C GLY A 382 -2.57 -4.46 -8.80
N ASP A 383 -2.73 -5.64 -9.38
CA ASP A 383 -1.58 -6.45 -9.82
C ASP A 383 -0.79 -5.75 -10.94
N GLU A 384 0.53 -5.86 -10.86
CA GLU A 384 1.46 -5.39 -11.88
C GLU A 384 1.83 -6.54 -12.82
N VAL A 385 1.62 -6.33 -14.12
CA VAL A 385 2.07 -7.24 -15.17
C VAL A 385 3.15 -6.57 -15.99
N ARG A 386 4.33 -7.18 -16.02
CA ARG A 386 5.46 -6.73 -16.85
C ARG A 386 5.64 -7.66 -18.03
N ILE A 387 5.72 -7.09 -19.23
CA ILE A 387 5.88 -7.82 -20.48
C ILE A 387 7.18 -7.38 -21.13
N SER A 388 8.15 -8.27 -21.20
CA SER A 388 9.44 -8.02 -21.85
C SER A 388 9.40 -8.52 -23.29
N VAL A 389 9.48 -7.62 -24.27
CA VAL A 389 9.43 -7.90 -25.71
C VAL A 389 10.82 -7.67 -26.31
N PRO A 390 11.35 -8.60 -27.12
CA PRO A 390 12.62 -8.37 -27.82
C PRO A 390 12.46 -7.31 -28.91
N GLU A 391 13.41 -6.38 -28.99
CA GLU A 391 13.53 -5.43 -30.08
C GLU A 391 14.44 -5.97 -31.20
N ALA A 392 14.35 -5.40 -32.40
CA ALA A 392 15.21 -5.77 -33.53
C ALA A 392 16.72 -5.58 -33.23
N SER A 393 17.06 -4.73 -32.26
CA SER A 393 18.42 -4.50 -31.77
C SER A 393 18.97 -5.65 -30.90
N GLY A 394 18.13 -6.60 -30.50
CA GLY A 394 18.44 -7.61 -29.50
C GLY A 394 18.25 -7.14 -28.04
N ALA A 395 17.93 -5.86 -27.82
CA ALA A 395 17.55 -5.36 -26.50
C ALA A 395 16.16 -5.88 -26.08
N MET A 396 15.90 -5.95 -24.78
CA MET A 396 14.58 -6.28 -24.24
C MET A 396 13.88 -4.99 -23.82
N LYS A 397 12.70 -4.72 -24.38
CA LYS A 397 11.82 -3.62 -23.98
C LYS A 397 10.78 -4.11 -22.99
N GLU A 398 10.69 -3.48 -21.83
CA GLU A 398 9.71 -3.83 -20.79
C GLU A 398 8.50 -2.89 -20.86
N TYR A 399 7.30 -3.46 -20.89
CA TYR A 399 6.03 -2.76 -20.71
C TYR A 399 5.44 -3.10 -19.36
N ARG A 400 4.97 -2.10 -18.61
CA ARG A 400 4.32 -2.27 -17.31
C ARG A 400 2.84 -1.95 -17.44
N LEU A 401 2.00 -2.93 -17.14
CA LEU A 401 0.56 -2.85 -17.21
C LEU A 401 -0.03 -3.03 -15.80
N ILE A 402 -1.02 -2.20 -15.46
CA ILE A 402 -1.77 -2.27 -14.21
C ILE A 402 -3.24 -2.50 -14.54
N PHE A 403 -3.87 -3.45 -13.83
CA PHE A 403 -5.26 -3.84 -14.02
C PHE A 403 -6.10 -3.25 -12.89
N ASP A 404 -7.15 -2.52 -13.25
CA ASP A 404 -7.94 -1.69 -12.33
C ASP A 404 -9.44 -1.87 -12.57
N ASP A 405 -10.27 -1.53 -11.59
CA ASP A 405 -11.74 -1.62 -11.67
C ASP A 405 -12.32 -0.24 -12.03
N PRO A 406 -12.77 0.00 -13.27
CA PRO A 406 -13.23 1.33 -13.66
C PRO A 406 -14.54 1.73 -12.98
N THR A 407 -15.29 0.81 -12.37
CA THR A 407 -16.48 1.17 -11.59
C THR A 407 -16.19 1.61 -10.17
N LYS A 408 -14.96 1.43 -9.71
CA LYS A 408 -14.53 1.99 -8.42
C LYS A 408 -14.11 3.46 -8.54
N SER A 409 -14.11 4.03 -9.76
CA SER A 409 -14.03 5.48 -10.02
C SER A 409 -15.17 6.19 -9.31
N PHE A 410 -14.81 6.99 -8.29
CA PHE A 410 -15.66 7.85 -7.44
C PHE A 410 -17.16 8.01 -7.76
#